data_AF-A0A060VPP3-F1
#
_entry.id   AF-A0A060VPP3-F1
#
_cell.length_a   1.000
_cell.length_b   1.000
_cell.length_c   1.000
_cell.angle_alpha   90.00
_cell.angle_beta   90.00
_cell.angle_gamma   90.00
#
_symmetry.space_group_name_H-M   'P 1'
#
loop_
_entity.id
_entity.type
_entity.pdbx_description
1 polymer ?
#
loop_
_entity_poly.entity_id
_entity_poly.type
_entity_poly.pdbx_seq_one_letter_code
_entity_poly.pdbx_strand_id
1 'polypeptide(L)'
;MCSQLQQYEGKQVALSSRFLEIFKAEEFDTGTTEDTPSGPQPPNATAQCPIYRWNLQNKYNYTDVLLLSQFIRSDGGMLPRRVTGLCAQEHRKIAICVQMAHRAGLLPDHKPTLPEGHIPKKPKPQLNRYLTRWSIDSVKPIYRTGLKWCKNRNSVGHPALGNNVQYGKKILYLKH
;
A
#
# COMPACT_ATOMS: atom_id res chain seq x y z
N MET A 1 -13.10 12.64 -17.86
CA MET A 1 -11.94 12.51 -16.94
C MET A 1 -12.36 12.57 -15.48
N CYS A 2 -13.21 13.52 -15.06
CA CYS A 2 -13.74 13.58 -13.68
C CYS A 2 -14.50 12.32 -13.25
N SER A 3 -15.26 11.72 -14.17
CA SER A 3 -16.14 10.56 -13.90
C SER A 3 -15.41 9.26 -13.52
N GLN A 4 -14.21 8.97 -14.07
CA GLN A 4 -13.49 7.74 -13.74
C GLN A 4 -12.66 7.83 -12.45
N LEU A 5 -12.21 9.04 -12.09
CA LEU A 5 -11.57 9.30 -10.80
C LEU A 5 -12.61 9.26 -9.66
N GLN A 6 -13.78 9.88 -9.85
CA GLN A 6 -14.91 9.75 -8.90
C GLN A 6 -15.39 8.29 -8.74
N GLN A 7 -15.37 7.50 -9.83
CA GLN A 7 -15.66 6.06 -9.76
C GLN A 7 -14.58 5.26 -9.01
N TYR A 8 -13.33 5.71 -8.98
CA TYR A 8 -12.25 5.06 -8.23
C TYR A 8 -12.35 5.39 -6.74
N GLU A 9 -12.58 6.67 -6.40
CA GLU A 9 -12.82 7.12 -5.04
C GLU A 9 -14.05 6.43 -4.43
N GLY A 10 -15.17 6.36 -5.17
CA GLY A 10 -16.38 5.65 -4.72
C GLY A 10 -16.19 4.15 -4.46
N LYS A 11 -15.25 3.49 -5.17
CA LYS A 11 -14.90 2.06 -4.94
C LYS A 11 -13.98 1.87 -3.73
N GLN A 12 -13.09 2.83 -3.45
CA GLN A 12 -12.22 2.78 -2.28
C GLN A 12 -13.01 2.95 -0.98
N VAL A 13 -13.99 3.86 -0.96
CA VAL A 13 -14.90 4.09 0.19
C VAL A 13 -15.73 2.85 0.51
N ALA A 14 -16.12 2.06 -0.50
CA ALA A 14 -16.90 0.85 -0.31
C ALA A 14 -16.13 -0.30 0.34
N LEU A 15 -14.85 -0.47 -0.02
CA LEU A 15 -13.94 -1.42 0.65
C LEU A 15 -13.71 -1.05 2.13
N SER A 16 -13.68 0.26 2.43
CA SER A 16 -13.55 0.78 3.79
C SER A 16 -14.70 0.33 4.70
N SER A 17 -15.95 0.39 4.21
CA SER A 17 -17.15 0.08 5.02
C SER A 17 -17.18 -1.37 5.56
N ARG A 18 -16.78 -2.37 4.76
CA ARG A 18 -16.74 -3.78 5.20
C ARG A 18 -15.50 -4.17 5.98
N PHE A 19 -14.40 -3.40 5.86
CA PHE A 19 -13.15 -3.71 6.56
C PHE A 19 -13.09 -3.06 7.95
N LEU A 20 -13.73 -1.90 8.11
CA LEU A 20 -13.97 -1.26 9.42
C LEU A 20 -14.82 -2.15 10.35
N GLU A 21 -15.70 -3.00 9.83
CA GLU A 21 -16.47 -3.98 10.62
C GLU A 21 -15.58 -5.07 11.24
N ILE A 22 -14.46 -5.43 10.60
CA ILE A 22 -13.55 -6.47 11.12
C ILE A 22 -12.71 -5.94 12.29
N PHE A 23 -12.36 -4.66 12.28
CA PHE A 23 -11.59 -4.03 13.37
C PHE A 23 -12.46 -3.54 14.54
N LYS A 24 -13.74 -3.23 14.32
CA LYS A 24 -14.66 -2.85 15.42
C LYS A 24 -15.09 -4.02 16.31
N ALA A 25 -14.72 -5.26 15.98
CA ALA A 25 -15.07 -6.44 16.76
C ALA A 25 -14.19 -6.67 18.01
N GLU A 26 -13.15 -5.86 18.25
CA GLU A 26 -12.27 -5.98 19.43
C GLU A 26 -12.54 -4.97 20.55
N GLU A 27 -13.59 -4.13 20.45
CA GLU A 27 -14.06 -3.29 21.56
C GLU A 27 -15.44 -3.75 22.04
N PHE A 28 -15.44 -4.40 23.20
CA PHE A 28 -16.64 -4.73 23.97
C PHE A 28 -17.01 -3.52 24.82
N ASP A 29 -18.06 -2.77 24.45
CA ASP A 29 -19.21 -2.53 25.33
C ASP A 29 -20.35 -1.69 24.71
N THR A 30 -21.57 -2.08 25.08
CA THR A 30 -22.90 -1.46 24.89
C THR A 30 -23.53 -1.44 23.49
N GLY A 31 -24.65 -2.17 23.39
CA GLY A 31 -25.42 -2.38 22.19
C GLY A 31 -26.19 -1.15 21.71
N THR A 32 -26.05 -0.87 20.42
CA THR A 32 -27.10 -0.28 19.58
C THR A 32 -26.84 -0.83 18.19
N THR A 33 -27.72 -1.73 17.72
CA THR A 33 -27.68 -2.25 16.35
C THR A 33 -28.26 -1.15 15.44
N GLU A 34 -27.43 -0.17 15.09
CA GLU A 34 -27.74 0.77 14.01
C GLU A 34 -27.58 -0.01 12.69
N ASP A 35 -28.67 -0.12 11.92
CA ASP A 35 -28.66 -0.73 10.59
C ASP A 35 -27.74 0.08 9.66
N THR A 36 -26.50 -0.40 9.51
CA THR A 36 -25.51 0.21 8.62
C THR A 36 -26.07 0.28 7.20
N PRO A 37 -26.05 1.46 6.53
CA PRO A 37 -26.52 1.57 5.16
C PRO A 37 -25.74 0.62 4.27
N SER A 38 -26.47 -0.19 3.48
CA SER A 38 -25.89 -1.17 2.57
C SER A 38 -24.86 -0.48 1.66
N GLY A 39 -23.57 -0.78 1.88
CA GLY A 39 -22.50 -0.26 1.03
C GLY A 39 -22.76 -0.56 -0.45
N PRO A 40 -22.19 0.22 -1.38
CA PRO A 40 -22.48 0.06 -2.80
C PRO A 40 -22.16 -1.35 -3.26
N GLN A 41 -23.00 -1.87 -4.16
CA GLN A 41 -22.85 -3.24 -4.63
C GLN A 41 -21.53 -3.41 -5.39
N PRO A 42 -20.80 -4.51 -5.16
CA PRO A 42 -19.52 -4.75 -5.81
C PRO A 42 -19.71 -5.02 -7.30
N PRO A 43 -18.85 -4.49 -8.18
CA PRO A 43 -19.01 -4.64 -9.63
C PRO A 43 -18.79 -6.07 -10.11
N ASN A 44 -18.10 -6.91 -9.34
CA ASN A 44 -17.90 -8.33 -9.65
C ASN A 44 -18.14 -9.21 -8.42
N ALA A 45 -19.38 -9.65 -8.23
CA ALA A 45 -19.76 -10.44 -7.05
C ALA A 45 -19.20 -11.88 -7.01
N THR A 46 -18.71 -12.42 -8.13
CA THR A 46 -18.25 -13.81 -8.22
C THR A 46 -16.81 -14.02 -7.76
N ALA A 47 -16.00 -12.96 -7.75
CA ALA A 47 -14.59 -13.06 -7.38
C ALA A 47 -14.41 -13.21 -5.85
N GLN A 48 -13.58 -14.18 -5.46
CA GLN A 48 -13.28 -14.46 -4.04
C GLN A 48 -12.40 -13.38 -3.39
N CYS A 49 -11.41 -12.86 -4.13
CA CYS A 49 -10.46 -11.88 -3.60
C CYS A 49 -11.04 -10.45 -3.66
N PRO A 50 -10.96 -9.65 -2.57
CA PRO A 50 -11.51 -8.29 -2.53
C PRO A 50 -11.03 -7.39 -3.68
N ILE A 51 -9.75 -7.40 -4.01
CA ILE A 51 -9.18 -6.60 -5.10
C ILE A 51 -9.82 -6.94 -6.47
N TYR A 52 -10.12 -8.21 -6.71
CA TYR A 52 -10.77 -8.65 -7.96
C TYR A 52 -12.26 -8.35 -7.96
N ARG A 53 -12.92 -8.49 -6.80
CA ARG A 53 -14.33 -8.12 -6.60
C ARG A 53 -14.60 -6.66 -6.96
N TRP A 54 -13.62 -5.78 -6.74
CA TRP A 54 -13.68 -4.36 -7.06
C TRP A 54 -13.00 -3.96 -8.38
N ASN A 55 -12.53 -4.92 -9.17
CA ASN A 55 -11.84 -4.69 -10.45
C ASN A 55 -10.62 -3.74 -10.35
N LEU A 56 -9.91 -3.80 -9.22
CA LEU A 56 -8.73 -2.99 -8.89
C LEU A 56 -7.41 -3.66 -9.30
N GLN A 57 -7.46 -4.84 -9.91
CA GLN A 57 -6.29 -5.55 -10.41
C GLN A 57 -5.40 -4.64 -11.26
N ASN A 58 -4.10 -4.61 -10.96
CA ASN A 58 -3.07 -3.90 -11.72
C ASN A 58 -3.28 -2.36 -11.84
N LYS A 59 -4.19 -1.77 -11.05
CA LYS A 59 -4.52 -0.33 -11.13
C LYS A 59 -3.98 0.50 -9.97
N TYR A 60 -3.70 -0.13 -8.83
CA TYR A 60 -3.27 0.59 -7.64
C TYR A 60 -1.75 0.75 -7.55
N ASN A 61 -1.31 1.77 -6.81
CA ASN A 61 0.09 2.09 -6.60
C ASN A 61 0.40 2.42 -5.12
N TYR A 62 1.68 2.64 -4.79
CA TYR A 62 2.10 3.02 -3.43
C TYR A 62 1.56 4.39 -2.97
N THR A 63 1.10 5.20 -3.92
CA THR A 63 0.48 6.51 -3.70
C THR A 63 -0.95 6.42 -3.19
N ASP A 64 -1.61 5.26 -3.35
CA ASP A 64 -3.03 5.10 -3.06
C ASP A 64 -3.26 4.81 -1.58
N VAL A 65 -2.99 5.81 -0.74
CA VAL A 65 -3.02 5.72 0.72
C VAL A 65 -4.38 5.25 1.24
N LEU A 66 -5.47 5.64 0.61
CA LEU A 66 -6.84 5.25 1.00
C LEU A 66 -7.10 3.74 0.83
N LEU A 67 -6.48 3.10 -0.18
CA LEU A 67 -6.57 1.65 -0.35
C LEU A 67 -5.63 0.93 0.61
N LEU A 68 -4.40 1.44 0.77
CA LEU A 68 -3.38 0.80 1.59
C LEU A 68 -3.73 0.85 3.08
N SER A 69 -4.29 1.97 3.56
CA SER A 69 -4.71 2.18 4.95
C SER A 69 -5.70 1.12 5.46
N GLN A 70 -6.49 0.54 4.56
CA GLN A 70 -7.44 -0.52 4.89
C GLN A 70 -6.74 -1.82 5.30
N PHE A 71 -5.56 -2.12 4.76
CA PHE A 71 -4.87 -3.40 4.98
C PHE A 71 -3.73 -3.33 6.01
N ILE A 72 -3.59 -2.20 6.69
CA ILE A 72 -2.56 -1.96 7.71
C ILE A 72 -3.18 -1.79 9.09
N ARG A 73 -2.37 -2.05 10.12
CA ARG A 73 -2.69 -1.77 11.52
C ARG A 73 -2.40 -0.30 11.85
N SER A 74 -2.85 0.14 13.02
CA SER A 74 -2.42 1.42 13.65
C SER A 74 -0.90 1.57 13.65
N ASP A 75 -0.16 0.50 13.93
CA ASP A 75 1.30 0.56 14.09
C ASP A 75 2.07 0.61 12.75
N GLY A 76 1.37 0.56 11.61
CA GLY A 76 1.97 0.45 10.26
C GLY A 76 2.36 -0.97 9.85
N GLY A 77 2.08 -1.97 10.69
CA GLY A 77 2.22 -3.38 10.33
C GLY A 77 1.14 -3.81 9.34
N MET A 78 1.51 -4.65 8.37
CA MET A 78 0.52 -5.23 7.44
C MET A 78 -0.31 -6.31 8.14
N LEU A 79 -1.62 -6.35 7.86
CA LEU A 79 -2.50 -7.40 8.37
C LEU A 79 -2.21 -8.76 7.75
N PRO A 80 -2.45 -9.88 8.46
CA PRO A 80 -2.23 -11.21 7.92
C PRO A 80 -3.24 -11.56 6.84
N ARG A 81 -2.79 -12.29 5.81
CA ARG A 81 -3.62 -12.69 4.66
C ARG A 81 -4.94 -13.39 5.02
N ARG A 82 -4.94 -14.16 6.11
CA ARG A 82 -6.12 -14.90 6.60
C ARG A 82 -7.26 -13.96 6.99
N VAL A 83 -6.91 -12.79 7.54
CA VAL A 83 -7.87 -11.75 7.93
C VAL A 83 -8.26 -10.91 6.73
N THR A 84 -7.28 -10.50 5.89
CA THR A 84 -7.58 -9.63 4.74
C THR A 84 -8.36 -10.30 3.61
N GLY A 85 -8.38 -11.64 3.55
CA GLY A 85 -9.04 -12.39 2.46
C GLY A 85 -8.39 -12.20 1.09
N LEU A 86 -7.14 -11.74 1.04
CA LEU A 86 -6.46 -11.40 -0.22
C LEU A 86 -5.82 -12.65 -0.85
N CYS A 87 -5.80 -12.67 -2.18
CA CYS A 87 -5.00 -13.59 -2.97
C CYS A 87 -3.50 -13.43 -2.64
N ALA A 88 -2.72 -14.50 -2.67
CA ALA A 88 -1.30 -14.46 -2.28
C ALA A 88 -0.48 -13.44 -3.11
N GLN A 89 -0.77 -13.35 -4.41
CA GLN A 89 -0.12 -12.39 -5.31
C GLN A 89 -0.43 -10.94 -4.94
N GLU A 90 -1.71 -10.61 -4.74
CA GLU A 90 -2.14 -9.25 -4.39
C GLU A 90 -1.70 -8.86 -2.98
N HIS A 91 -1.74 -9.80 -2.04
CA HIS A 91 -1.20 -9.60 -0.69
C HIS A 91 0.29 -9.20 -0.75
N ARG A 92 1.11 -9.90 -1.54
CA ARG A 92 2.52 -9.54 -1.73
C ARG A 92 2.70 -8.15 -2.35
N LYS A 93 1.90 -7.81 -3.37
CA LYS A 93 1.97 -6.49 -4.01
C LYS A 93 1.61 -5.37 -3.03
N ILE A 94 0.53 -5.53 -2.27
CA ILE A 94 0.11 -4.56 -1.25
C ILE A 94 1.18 -4.42 -0.17
N ALA A 95 1.78 -5.52 0.30
CA ALA A 95 2.89 -5.48 1.27
C ALA A 95 4.04 -4.58 0.78
N ILE A 96 4.41 -4.74 -0.49
CA ILE A 96 5.47 -3.95 -1.13
C ILE A 96 5.06 -2.48 -1.26
N CYS A 97 3.81 -2.20 -1.66
CA CYS A 97 3.27 -0.85 -1.72
C CYS A 97 3.29 -0.16 -0.36
N VAL A 98 2.86 -0.85 0.70
CA VAL A 98 2.91 -0.35 2.09
C VAL A 98 4.35 -0.03 2.50
N GLN A 99 5.31 -0.92 2.24
CA GLN A 99 6.72 -0.67 2.52
C GLN A 99 7.27 0.55 1.76
N MET A 100 6.87 0.74 0.49
CA MET A 100 7.25 1.92 -0.28
C MET A 100 6.60 3.19 0.26
N ALA A 101 5.33 3.13 0.68
CA ALA A 101 4.58 4.25 1.22
C ALA A 101 5.16 4.76 2.55
N HIS A 102 5.48 3.85 3.48
CA HIS A 102 6.17 4.22 4.73
C HIS A 102 7.52 4.88 4.47
N ARG A 103 8.32 4.34 3.54
CA ARG A 103 9.62 4.91 3.19
C ARG A 103 9.53 6.26 2.48
N ALA A 104 8.39 6.55 1.86
CA ALA A 104 8.09 7.82 1.22
C ALA A 104 7.43 8.83 2.17
N GLY A 105 7.06 8.42 3.39
CA GLY A 105 6.43 9.29 4.38
C GLY A 105 4.94 9.58 4.11
N LEU A 106 4.25 8.74 3.34
CA LEU A 106 2.83 8.94 3.01
C LEU A 106 1.86 8.54 4.13
N LEU A 107 2.33 7.80 5.14
CA LEU A 107 1.53 7.27 6.25
C LEU A 107 2.07 7.82 7.59
N PRO A 108 1.78 9.09 7.94
CA PRO A 108 2.30 9.71 9.16
C PRO A 108 1.67 9.17 10.44
N ASP A 109 0.40 8.77 10.39
CA ASP A 109 -0.38 8.30 11.55
C ASP A 109 -0.06 6.84 11.90
N HIS A 110 0.47 6.08 10.94
CA HIS A 110 0.78 4.66 11.09
C HIS A 110 2.25 4.45 11.46
N LYS A 111 2.62 4.91 12.65
CA LYS A 111 3.97 4.74 13.21
C LYS A 111 3.93 3.76 14.37
N PRO A 112 5.02 2.99 14.59
CA PRO A 112 5.11 2.12 15.75
C PRO A 112 5.06 2.97 17.03
N THR A 113 4.26 2.54 17.99
CA THR A 113 4.20 3.17 19.31
C THR A 113 5.54 3.01 20.00
N LEU A 114 6.13 4.14 20.37
CA LEU A 114 7.38 4.17 21.11
C LEU A 114 7.07 4.08 22.62
N PRO A 115 7.94 3.43 23.41
CA PRO A 115 7.79 3.43 24.86
C PRO A 115 7.88 4.87 25.39
N GLU A 116 7.16 5.13 26.47
CA GLU A 116 7.13 6.43 27.12
C GLU A 116 8.56 6.89 27.47
N GLY A 117 8.90 8.14 27.12
CA GLY A 117 10.23 8.71 27.33
C GLY A 117 11.30 8.34 26.28
N HIS A 118 10.96 7.66 25.17
CA HIS A 118 11.94 7.38 24.11
C HIS A 118 12.33 8.64 23.33
N ILE A 119 13.51 9.19 23.61
CA ILE A 119 14.12 10.27 22.85
C ILE A 119 15.10 9.67 21.82
N PRO A 120 14.95 9.95 20.51
CA PRO A 120 15.87 9.44 19.50
C PRO A 120 17.28 10.00 19.73
N LYS A 121 18.26 9.10 19.92
CA LYS A 121 19.66 9.43 20.28
C LYS A 121 20.35 10.40 19.30
N LYS A 122 19.96 10.38 18.02
CA LYS A 122 20.47 11.28 16.98
C LYS A 122 19.36 11.62 15.99
N PRO A 123 19.11 12.90 15.65
CA PRO A 123 18.19 13.25 14.59
C PRO A 123 18.75 12.73 13.26
N LYS A 124 17.99 11.89 12.56
CA LYS A 124 18.35 11.49 11.19
C LYS A 124 18.01 12.65 10.24
N PRO A 125 18.85 12.93 9.24
CA PRO A 125 18.50 13.92 8.22
C PRO A 125 17.21 13.49 7.52
N GLN A 126 16.27 14.42 7.39
CA GLN A 126 15.00 14.17 6.70
C GLN A 126 15.25 14.30 5.20
N LEU A 127 15.26 13.16 4.50
CA LEU A 127 15.50 13.09 3.07
C LEU A 127 14.21 12.68 2.35
N ASN A 128 13.72 13.54 1.46
CA ASN A 128 12.55 13.25 0.63
C ASN A 128 12.87 12.11 -0.33
N ARG A 129 12.01 11.09 -0.37
CA ARG A 129 12.27 9.87 -1.14
C ARG A 129 10.98 9.22 -1.60
N TYR A 130 11.02 8.51 -2.73
CA TYR A 130 9.87 7.82 -3.29
C TYR A 130 10.32 6.61 -4.13
N LEU A 131 9.41 5.68 -4.43
CA LEU A 131 9.70 4.46 -5.22
C LEU A 131 10.88 3.62 -4.70
N THR A 132 11.09 3.58 -3.38
CA THR A 132 12.28 2.93 -2.80
C THR A 132 12.09 1.45 -2.55
N ARG A 133 12.85 0.64 -3.27
CA ARG A 133 12.81 -0.82 -3.14
C ARG A 133 13.45 -1.36 -1.87
N TRP A 134 14.56 -0.80 -1.45
CA TRP A 134 15.39 -1.33 -0.36
C TRP A 134 15.33 -0.45 0.89
N SER A 135 15.68 -1.02 2.03
CA SER A 135 15.88 -0.25 3.26
C SER A 135 17.10 0.66 3.11
N ILE A 136 17.08 1.82 3.76
CA ILE A 136 18.18 2.80 3.71
C ILE A 136 19.48 2.16 4.19
N ASP A 137 19.41 1.46 5.32
CA ASP A 137 20.58 0.94 6.01
C ASP A 137 21.17 -0.31 5.33
N SER A 138 20.44 -0.92 4.39
CA SER A 138 20.87 -2.16 3.70
C SER A 138 21.65 -1.92 2.41
N VAL A 139 21.56 -0.72 1.82
CA VAL A 139 22.15 -0.45 0.50
C VAL A 139 23.53 0.18 0.65
N LYS A 140 24.55 -0.44 0.04
CA LYS A 140 25.89 0.14 -0.05
C LYS A 140 26.01 1.05 -1.28
N PRO A 141 26.80 2.13 -1.21
CA PRO A 141 27.06 2.97 -2.38
C PRO A 141 27.79 2.18 -3.49
N ILE A 142 27.49 2.51 -4.74
CA ILE A 142 28.17 1.94 -5.90
C ILE A 142 29.46 2.75 -6.14
N TYR A 143 30.60 2.24 -5.68
CA TYR A 143 31.89 2.90 -5.89
C TYR A 143 32.38 2.82 -7.34
N ARG A 144 32.02 1.76 -8.07
CA ARG A 144 32.39 1.54 -9.48
C ARG A 144 31.14 1.22 -10.28
N THR A 145 30.75 2.11 -11.18
CA THR A 145 29.53 1.94 -11.99
C THR A 145 29.70 0.95 -13.13
N GLY A 146 30.93 0.72 -13.60
CA GLY A 146 31.21 -0.13 -14.77
C GLY A 146 31.05 0.61 -16.11
N LEU A 147 31.46 -0.06 -17.18
CA LEU A 147 31.38 0.43 -18.56
C LEU A 147 29.94 0.34 -19.08
N LYS A 148 29.65 0.98 -20.23
CA LYS A 148 28.28 1.11 -20.76
C LYS A 148 27.53 -0.22 -20.89
N TRP A 149 28.20 -1.31 -21.27
CA TRP A 149 27.61 -2.65 -21.47
C TRP A 149 27.46 -3.48 -20.18
N CYS A 150 28.15 -3.11 -19.10
CA CYS A 150 28.10 -3.79 -17.81
C CYS A 150 27.74 -2.83 -16.66
N LYS A 151 27.00 -1.75 -16.98
CA LYS A 151 26.69 -0.68 -16.03
C LYS A 151 25.82 -1.20 -14.88
N ASN A 152 26.29 -1.00 -13.65
CA ASN A 152 25.51 -1.26 -12.45
C ASN A 152 24.49 -0.12 -12.25
N ARG A 153 23.21 -0.43 -12.47
CA ARG A 153 22.10 0.53 -12.46
C ARG A 153 21.35 0.50 -11.14
N ASN A 154 20.84 1.65 -10.73
CA ASN A 154 20.09 1.79 -9.50
C ASN A 154 18.66 1.25 -9.68
N SER A 155 18.21 0.39 -8.77
CA SER A 155 16.84 -0.10 -8.79
C SER A 155 15.86 0.93 -8.27
N VAL A 156 14.84 1.28 -9.06
CA VAL A 156 13.75 2.19 -8.70
C VAL A 156 12.42 1.45 -8.86
N GLY A 157 11.54 1.53 -7.86
CA GLY A 157 10.29 0.78 -7.80
C GLY A 157 10.49 -0.71 -7.55
N HIS A 158 9.43 -1.49 -7.76
CA HIS A 158 9.44 -2.93 -7.51
C HIS A 158 8.89 -3.74 -8.69
N PRO A 159 9.57 -4.82 -9.14
CA PRO A 159 9.16 -5.61 -10.31
C PRO A 159 7.79 -6.28 -10.18
N ALA A 160 7.32 -6.55 -8.96
CA ALA A 160 5.97 -7.08 -8.72
C ALA A 160 4.84 -6.18 -9.24
N LEU A 161 5.10 -4.88 -9.45
CA LEU A 161 4.17 -3.91 -10.03
C LEU A 161 4.41 -3.69 -11.52
N GLY A 162 5.29 -4.48 -12.16
CA GLY A 162 5.60 -4.34 -13.58
C GLY A 162 4.41 -4.59 -14.51
N ASN A 163 3.42 -5.39 -14.05
CA ASN A 163 2.22 -5.74 -14.79
C ASN A 163 1.07 -4.72 -14.60
N ASN A 164 1.33 -3.61 -13.92
CA ASN A 164 0.33 -2.56 -13.74
C ASN A 164 -0.06 -1.93 -15.08
N VAL A 165 -1.30 -1.44 -15.15
CA VAL A 165 -1.81 -0.75 -16.33
C VAL A 165 -0.94 0.48 -16.60
N GLN A 166 -0.44 0.58 -17.82
CA GLN A 166 0.35 1.71 -18.29
C GLN A 166 -0.48 2.50 -19.28
N TYR A 167 -0.75 3.77 -18.94
CA TYR A 167 -1.47 4.68 -19.83
C TYR A 167 -0.55 5.37 -20.84
N GLY A 168 0.75 5.41 -20.54
CA GLY A 168 1.77 5.98 -21.44
C GLY A 168 2.30 4.96 -22.44
N LYS A 169 2.87 5.44 -23.55
CA LYS A 169 3.55 4.60 -24.56
C LYS A 169 4.89 4.04 -24.07
N LYS A 170 5.47 4.62 -23.02
CA LYS A 170 6.78 4.22 -22.47
C LYS A 170 6.61 3.12 -21.43
N ILE A 171 7.43 2.09 -21.55
CA ILE A 171 7.51 1.00 -20.59
C ILE A 171 8.05 1.52 -19.24
N LEU A 172 7.53 0.98 -18.14
CA LEU A 172 8.06 1.24 -16.80
C LEU A 172 9.53 0.77 -16.69
N TYR A 173 10.43 1.72 -16.48
CA TYR A 173 11.85 1.44 -16.29
C TYR A 173 12.14 1.27 -14.79
N LEU A 174 12.67 0.11 -14.39
CA LEU A 174 12.92 -0.23 -12.98
C LEU A 174 14.40 -0.16 -12.58
N LYS A 175 15.30 0.10 -13.54
CA LYS A 175 16.76 0.11 -13.33
C LYS A 175 17.37 1.31 -14.01
N HIS A 176 17.62 2.41 -13.32
CA HIS A 176 18.15 3.65 -13.89
C HIS A 176 19.69 3.65 -13.94
#